data_AF-A0A356WRI3-F1
#
_entry.id   AF-A0A356WRI3-F1
#
_cell.length_a   1.000
_cell.length_b   1.000
_cell.length_c   1.000
_cell.angle_alpha   90.00
_cell.angle_beta   90.00
_cell.angle_gamma   90.00
#
_symmetry.space_group_name_H-M   'P 1'
#
loop_
_entity.id
_entity.type
_entity.pdbx_description
1 polymer ?
#
loop_
_entity_poly.entity_id
_entity_poly.type
_entity_poly.pdbx_seq_one_letter_code
_entity_poly.pdbx_strand_id
1 'polypeptide(L)'
;FSGSIQPTKNWNLTFNTDYNFDYKKFTSINCSLTRNLHCWSMSASFIPIGPYKSYNFTIRANASMLQDLKYDQRSSPYDNVSNWY
;
A
#
# COMPACT_ATOMS: atom_id res chain seq x y z
N PHE A 1 -15.41 -3.64 8.69
CA PHE A 1 -15.57 -4.54 7.53
C PHE A 1 -14.20 -4.82 6.92
N SER A 2 -13.86 -6.08 6.73
CA SER A 2 -12.62 -6.51 6.06
C SER A 2 -12.97 -7.49 4.96
N GLY A 3 -12.27 -7.39 3.83
CA GLY A 3 -12.47 -8.26 2.68
C GLY A 3 -11.15 -8.49 1.96
N SER A 4 -10.95 -9.72 1.50
CA SER A 4 -9.84 -10.08 0.64
C SER A 4 -10.38 -10.72 -0.64
N ILE A 5 -9.85 -10.28 -1.77
CA ILE A 5 -10.20 -10.75 -3.10
C ILE A 5 -8.90 -11.01 -3.86
N GLN A 6 -8.89 -12.12 -4.58
CA GLN A 6 -7.77 -12.55 -5.41
C GLN A 6 -8.26 -12.60 -6.86
N PRO A 7 -8.18 -11.48 -7.60
CA PRO A 7 -8.74 -11.40 -8.95
C PRO A 7 -7.99 -12.32 -9.94
N THR A 8 -6.71 -12.59 -9.69
CA THR A 8 -5.87 -13.44 -10.54
C THR A 8 -4.83 -14.18 -9.69
N LYS A 9 -4.21 -15.23 -10.26
CA LYS A 9 -3.12 -15.99 -9.60
C LYS A 9 -2.00 -15.02 -9.19
N ASN A 10 -1.53 -15.15 -7.95
CA ASN A 10 -0.49 -14.33 -7.34
C ASN A 10 -0.86 -12.87 -7.06
N TRP A 11 -2.14 -12.50 -7.13
CA TRP A 11 -2.63 -11.21 -6.66
C TRP A 11 -3.49 -11.38 -5.42
N ASN A 12 -3.20 -10.61 -4.39
CA ASN A 12 -4.02 -10.53 -3.19
C ASN A 12 -4.31 -9.07 -2.88
N LEU A 13 -5.57 -8.68 -3.09
CA LEU A 13 -6.12 -7.40 -2.70
C LEU A 13 -6.85 -7.60 -1.38
N THR A 14 -6.42 -6.92 -0.34
CA THR A 14 -7.07 -6.91 0.97
C THR A 14 -7.46 -5.48 1.32
N PHE A 15 -8.73 -5.25 1.62
CA PHE A 15 -9.22 -3.96 2.08
C PHE A 15 -9.84 -4.12 3.47
N ASN A 16 -9.54 -3.18 4.34
CA ASN A 16 -10.06 -3.08 5.70
C ASN A 16 -10.66 -1.70 5.86
N THR A 17 -11.85 -1.62 6.44
CA THR A 17 -12.57 -0.38 6.63
C THR A 17 -13.32 -0.42 7.94
N ASP A 18 -13.02 0.55 8.81
CA ASP A 18 -13.68 0.75 10.08
C ASP A 18 -14.71 1.86 9.93
N TYR A 19 -15.97 1.54 10.20
CA TYR A 19 -17.08 2.48 10.15
C TYR A 19 -17.61 2.69 11.56
N ASN A 20 -17.56 3.94 12.04
CA ASN A 20 -18.11 4.30 13.33
C ASN A 20 -19.53 4.88 13.12
N PHE A 21 -20.53 4.20 13.69
CA PHE A 21 -21.94 4.56 13.57
C PHE A 21 -22.31 5.82 14.37
N ASP A 22 -21.64 6.11 15.48
CA ASP A 22 -21.88 7.28 16.31
C ASP A 22 -21.47 8.57 15.58
N TYR A 23 -20.32 8.55 14.91
CA TYR A 23 -19.79 9.70 14.19
C TYR A 23 -20.17 9.73 12.71
N LYS A 24 -20.93 8.73 12.21
CA LYS A 24 -21.31 8.53 10.79
C LYS A 24 -20.13 8.72 9.83
N LYS A 25 -18.93 8.32 10.26
CA LYS A 25 -17.67 8.54 9.53
C LYS A 25 -16.92 7.23 9.39
N PHE A 26 -16.27 7.07 8.25
CA PHE A 26 -15.25 6.06 8.06
C PHE A 26 -14.02 6.47 8.88
N THR A 27 -13.71 5.70 9.92
CA THR A 27 -12.62 6.00 10.87
C THR A 27 -11.26 5.65 10.28
N SER A 28 -11.18 4.55 9.52
CA SER A 28 -9.95 4.10 8.89
C SER A 28 -10.28 3.23 7.68
N ILE A 29 -9.66 3.54 6.54
CA ILE A 29 -9.71 2.67 5.35
C ILE A 29 -8.28 2.30 5.02
N ASN A 30 -7.97 1.01 5.02
CA ASN A 30 -6.66 0.50 4.62
C ASN A 30 -6.84 -0.46 3.45
N CYS A 31 -6.25 -0.12 2.31
CA CYS A 31 -6.23 -1.00 1.15
C CYS A 31 -4.79 -1.48 0.95
N SER A 32 -4.61 -2.78 0.82
CA SER A 32 -3.33 -3.41 0.52
C SER A 32 -3.46 -4.32 -0.70
N LEU A 33 -2.49 -4.23 -1.59
CA LEU A 33 -2.44 -4.93 -2.86
C LEU A 33 -1.07 -5.58 -2.94
N THR A 34 -1.04 -6.90 -2.99
CA THR A 34 0.21 -7.66 -3.11
C THR A 34 0.19 -8.48 -4.38
N ARG A 35 1.29 -8.46 -5.13
CA ARG A 35 1.46 -9.23 -6.37
C ARG A 35 2.81 -9.93 -6.41
N ASN A 36 2.81 -11.24 -6.65
CA ASN A 36 4.04 -12.03 -6.87
C ASN A 36 4.24 -12.37 -8.36
N LEU A 37 5.40 -12.03 -8.90
CA LEU A 37 5.80 -12.19 -10.31
C LEU A 37 7.08 -13.01 -10.43
N HIS A 38 7.20 -14.08 -9.63
CA HIS A 38 8.34 -15.00 -9.60
C HIS A 38 9.65 -14.38 -9.08
N CYS A 39 10.20 -13.39 -9.78
CA CYS A 39 11.42 -12.67 -9.39
C CYS A 39 11.12 -11.33 -8.72
N TRP A 40 9.89 -10.81 -8.81
CA TRP A 40 9.50 -9.52 -8.24
C TRP A 40 8.27 -9.67 -7.34
N SER A 41 8.28 -8.99 -6.21
CA SER A 41 7.16 -8.87 -5.28
C SER A 41 6.77 -7.40 -5.16
N MET A 42 5.52 -7.09 -5.48
CA MET A 42 4.97 -5.74 -5.33
C MET A 42 4.00 -5.74 -4.16
N SER A 43 4.09 -4.71 -3.33
CA SER A 43 3.16 -4.44 -2.25
C SER A 43 2.81 -2.96 -2.26
N ALA A 44 1.56 -2.64 -2.55
CA ALA A 44 1.00 -1.30 -2.40
C ALA A 44 0.10 -1.29 -1.17
N SER A 45 0.22 -0.30 -0.29
CA SER A 45 -0.72 -0.05 0.78
C SER A 45 -1.09 1.42 0.78
N PHE A 46 -2.38 1.71 0.74
CA PHE A 46 -2.88 3.08 0.72
C PHE A 46 -4.03 3.28 1.71
N ILE A 47 -3.99 4.43 2.37
CA ILE A 47 -4.97 4.85 3.38
C ILE A 47 -5.63 6.13 2.86
N PRO A 48 -6.77 6.01 2.14
CA PRO A 48 -7.43 7.16 1.53
C PRO A 48 -8.19 8.03 2.55
N ILE A 49 -8.62 7.44 3.67
CA ILE A 49 -9.47 8.10 4.67
C ILE A 49 -8.90 7.82 6.08
N GLY A 50 -8.63 8.90 6.81
CA GLY A 50 -8.07 8.89 8.16
C GLY A 50 -7.20 10.13 8.42
N PRO A 51 -6.77 10.38 9.68
CA PRO A 51 -5.87 11.49 10.02
C PRO A 51 -4.48 11.35 9.38
N TYR A 52 -4.09 10.13 9.01
CA TYR A 52 -2.82 9.83 8.33
C TYR A 52 -3.11 9.30 6.92
N LYS A 53 -3.25 10.23 5.96
CA LYS A 53 -3.29 9.89 4.54
C LYS A 53 -1.87 9.50 4.11
N SER A 54 -1.66 8.22 3.84
CA SER A 54 -0.39 7.71 3.39
C SER A 54 -0.58 6.68 2.29
N TYR A 55 0.34 6.72 1.33
CA TYR A 55 0.41 5.79 0.23
C TYR A 55 1.84 5.25 0.23
N ASN A 56 1.97 3.95 0.46
CA ASN A 56 3.24 3.24 0.42
C ASN A 56 3.18 2.26 -0.74
N PHE A 57 4.10 2.44 -1.69
CA PHE A 57 4.28 1.50 -2.77
C PHE A 57 5.70 0.95 -2.71
N THR A 58 5.81 -0.36 -2.49
CA THR A 58 7.07 -1.06 -2.39
C THR A 58 7.15 -2.12 -3.48
N ILE A 59 8.16 -2.04 -4.33
CA ILE A 59 8.55 -3.12 -5.23
C ILE A 59 9.87 -3.70 -4.73
N ARG A 60 9.91 -5.02 -4.51
CA ARG A 60 11.14 -5.74 -4.16
C ARG A 60 11.42 -6.78 -5.22
N ALA A 61 12.62 -6.78 -5.78
CA ALA A 61 13.10 -7.90 -6.56
C ALA A 61 13.48 -9.05 -5.62
N ASN A 62 12.70 -10.11 -5.61
CA ASN A 62 12.95 -11.37 -4.93
C ASN A 62 13.83 -12.28 -5.82
N ALA A 63 14.89 -11.70 -6.39
CA ALA A 63 15.90 -12.44 -7.10
C ALA A 63 17.04 -12.70 -6.11
N SER A 64 17.30 -13.96 -5.82
CA SER A 64 18.53 -14.45 -5.21
C SER A 64 19.81 -14.10 -6.00
N MET A 65 19.75 -13.18 -6.97
CA MET A 65 20.82 -12.90 -7.92
C MET A 65 21.25 -11.43 -8.02
N LEU A 66 20.40 -10.43 -7.76
CA LEU A 66 20.83 -9.02 -7.81
C LEU A 66 20.07 -8.17 -6.80
N GLN A 67 20.77 -7.89 -5.71
CA GLN A 67 20.33 -7.17 -4.51
C GLN A 67 20.41 -5.63 -4.68
N ASP A 68 20.36 -5.09 -5.90
CA ASP A 68 20.86 -3.73 -6.17
C ASP A 68 19.81 -2.65 -6.45
N LEU A 69 18.51 -2.98 -6.52
CA LEU A 69 17.50 -1.93 -6.68
C LEU A 69 16.33 -2.08 -5.72
N LYS A 70 16.55 -1.60 -4.49
CA LYS A 70 15.46 -1.34 -3.52
C LYS A 70 14.86 0.03 -3.83
N TYR A 71 13.89 0.08 -4.74
CA TYR A 71 13.10 1.29 -4.98
C TYR A 71 11.94 1.36 -3.98
N ASP A 72 12.08 2.22 -2.98
CA ASP A 72 11.09 2.46 -1.91
C ASP A 72 10.54 3.88 -2.09
N GLN A 73 9.33 3.99 -2.66
CA GLN A 73 8.66 5.28 -2.84
C GLN A 73 7.60 5.43 -1.75
N ARG A 74 7.91 6.27 -0.75
CA ARG A 74 6.98 6.68 0.30
C ARG A 74 6.52 8.07 -0.04
N SER A 75 5.22 8.27 -0.23
CA SER A 75 4.66 9.62 -0.24
C SER A 75 4.18 9.89 1.19
N SER A 76 5.05 10.53 1.98
CA SER A 76 4.61 11.20 3.20
C SER A 76 4.07 12.58 2.82
N PRO A 77 3.01 13.12 3.45
CA PRO A 77 2.59 14.51 3.24
C PRO A 77 3.69 15.57 3.42
N TYR A 78 4.84 15.18 4.00
CA TYR A 78 6.04 16.00 4.15
C TYR A 78 6.96 16.01 2.91
N ASP A 79 6.81 15.09 1.95
CA ASP A 79 7.68 14.99 0.77
C ASP A 79 7.39 16.02 -0.33
N ASN A 80 6.32 16.81 -0.20
CA ASN A 80 6.08 17.95 -1.11
C ASN A 80 7.01 19.16 -0.82
N VAL A 81 7.91 19.08 0.17
CA VAL A 81 8.81 20.17 0.59
C VAL A 81 10.28 19.91 0.24
N SER A 82 10.66 18.76 -0.33
CA SER A 82 12.09 18.48 -0.62
C SER A 82 12.51 18.65 -2.08
N ASN A 83 11.67 19.22 -2.95
CA ASN A 83 12.02 19.45 -4.37
C ASN A 83 12.12 20.94 -4.73
N TRP A 84 12.50 21.79 -3.77
CA TRP A 84 12.84 23.19 -4.02
C TRP A 84 14.19 23.56 -3.39
N TYR A 85 15.23 22.76 -3.62
CA TYR A 85 16.63 23.23 -3.55
C TYR A 85 17.50 22.41 -4.49
#